data_AF-A0A0J8UBJ1-F1
#
_entry.id   AF-A0A0J8UBJ1-F1
#
_cell.length_a   1.000
_cell.length_b   1.000
_cell.length_c   1.000
_cell.angle_alpha   90.00
_cell.angle_beta   90.00
_cell.angle_gamma   90.00
#
_symmetry.space_group_name_H-M   'P 1'
#
loop_
_entity.id
_entity.type
_entity.pdbx_description
1 polymer ?
#
loop_
_entity_poly.entity_id
_entity_poly.type
_entity_poly.pdbx_seq_one_letter_code
_entity_poly.pdbx_strand_id
1 'polypeptide(L)'
;MFYEGDLQSGITLAVQQAKQVVCFVRDEGEESTRWEDEYLADEEITQLLTSNSVALRLTAGSQEAGFLASFCPINKIPTLVAIKNGVLQEYIVSGTAEDELKKRLKTILNPTQVLQASQASQSEALSQPTHQVPTPSPSSDNVNTPAPEPEPSEEETPAEIARRESVRQGKRRAASPEPVSRPRDPAGNTQKIWRQQQFSRERREREERERVLALIRQDKEERRARAEQQRLSHTQQSDSQDTEQQSQTHHTAR
;
A
#
# COMPACT_ATOMS: atom_id res chain seq x y z
N MET A 1 18.37 -20.50 -11.25
CA MET A 1 17.30 -19.90 -10.43
C MET A 1 16.19 -19.26 -11.26
N PHE A 2 16.52 -18.52 -12.33
CA PHE A 2 15.51 -17.94 -13.21
C PHE A 2 14.72 -18.99 -13.99
N TYR A 3 13.48 -18.66 -14.29
CA TYR A 3 12.56 -19.41 -15.14
C TYR A 3 12.90 -19.20 -16.62
N GLU A 4 12.98 -20.30 -17.36
CA GLU A 4 13.21 -20.31 -18.80
C GLU A 4 11.87 -20.26 -19.54
N GLY A 5 11.42 -19.05 -19.85
CA GLY A 5 10.19 -18.80 -20.59
C GLY A 5 9.90 -17.30 -20.70
N ASP A 6 8.79 -16.95 -21.36
CA ASP A 6 8.37 -15.56 -21.49
C ASP A 6 7.71 -15.01 -20.21
N LEU A 7 7.50 -13.69 -20.18
CA LEU A 7 6.88 -13.00 -19.05
C LEU A 7 5.45 -13.49 -18.75
N GLN A 8 4.66 -13.84 -19.77
CA GLN A 8 3.26 -14.26 -19.59
C GLN A 8 3.15 -15.69 -19.06
N SER A 9 3.97 -16.62 -19.56
CA SER A 9 4.08 -17.98 -19.04
C SER A 9 4.63 -17.99 -17.61
N GLY A 10 5.65 -17.17 -17.32
CA GLY A 10 6.16 -16.97 -15.96
C GLY A 10 5.12 -16.42 -14.96
N ILE A 11 4.34 -15.40 -15.35
CA ILE A 11 3.22 -14.88 -14.54
C ILE A 11 2.16 -15.97 -14.32
N THR A 12 1.81 -16.72 -15.38
CA THR A 12 0.81 -17.80 -15.30
C THR A 12 1.25 -18.90 -14.34
N LEU A 13 2.52 -19.29 -14.40
CA LEU A 13 3.12 -20.26 -13.49
C LEU A 13 3.11 -19.77 -12.03
N ALA A 14 3.46 -18.50 -11.80
CA ALA A 14 3.44 -17.91 -10.46
C ALA A 14 2.03 -17.92 -9.85
N VAL A 15 1.01 -17.55 -10.63
CA VAL A 15 -0.39 -17.63 -10.20
C VAL A 15 -0.82 -19.08 -9.92
N GLN A 16 -0.45 -20.03 -10.78
CA GLN A 16 -0.76 -21.46 -10.59
C GLN A 16 -0.08 -22.05 -9.34
N GLN A 17 1.15 -21.62 -9.03
CA GLN A 17 1.90 -22.07 -7.85
C GLN A 17 1.64 -21.22 -6.58
N ALA A 18 0.75 -20.22 -6.64
CA ALA A 18 0.53 -19.21 -5.59
C ALA A 18 1.82 -18.47 -5.11
N LYS A 19 2.81 -18.38 -6.01
CA LYS A 19 4.10 -17.69 -5.78
C LYS A 19 4.04 -16.24 -6.25
N GLN A 20 5.01 -15.44 -5.82
CA GLN A 20 5.19 -14.09 -6.39
C GLN A 20 6.05 -14.12 -7.65
N VAL A 21 5.86 -13.15 -8.54
CA VAL A 21 6.73 -12.96 -9.72
C VAL A 21 7.85 -12.02 -9.31
N VAL A 22 9.10 -12.36 -9.62
CA VAL A 22 10.25 -11.47 -9.44
C VAL A 22 10.87 -11.21 -10.82
N CYS A 23 10.74 -10.01 -11.35
CA CYS A 23 11.36 -9.60 -12.60
C CYS A 23 12.68 -8.88 -12.32
N PHE A 24 13.80 -9.48 -12.72
CA PHE A 24 15.11 -8.85 -12.75
C PHE A 24 15.38 -8.33 -14.16
N VAL A 25 15.39 -7.01 -14.33
CA VAL A 25 15.69 -6.33 -15.58
C VAL A 25 17.16 -5.94 -15.58
N ARG A 26 17.90 -6.46 -16.56
CA ARG A 26 19.35 -6.30 -16.66
C ARG A 26 19.80 -5.85 -18.05
N ASP A 27 21.00 -5.31 -18.10
CA ASP A 27 21.79 -5.09 -19.31
C ASP A 27 23.11 -5.88 -19.24
N GLU A 28 24.05 -5.54 -20.11
CA GLU A 28 25.42 -6.09 -20.14
C GLU A 28 26.39 -5.32 -19.21
N GLY A 29 25.88 -4.41 -18.37
CA GLY A 29 26.67 -3.61 -17.45
C GLY A 29 27.26 -4.39 -16.27
N GLU A 30 28.29 -3.83 -15.66
CA GLU A 30 28.98 -4.41 -14.49
C GLU A 30 28.01 -4.59 -13.31
N GLU A 31 27.20 -3.58 -12.97
CA GLU A 31 26.26 -3.67 -11.85
C GLU A 31 25.16 -4.72 -12.10
N SER A 32 24.66 -4.81 -13.33
CA SER A 32 23.71 -5.87 -13.73
C SER A 32 24.30 -7.27 -13.55
N THR A 33 25.55 -7.46 -13.98
CA THR A 33 26.24 -8.74 -13.84
C THR A 33 26.52 -9.04 -12.37
N ARG A 34 26.94 -8.05 -11.59
CA ARG A 34 27.17 -8.15 -10.14
C ARG A 34 25.90 -8.52 -9.36
N TRP A 35 24.76 -7.93 -9.70
CA TRP A 35 23.48 -8.31 -9.09
C TRP A 35 23.15 -9.78 -9.37
N GLU A 36 23.38 -10.26 -10.60
CA GLU A 36 23.09 -11.67 -10.96
C GLU A 36 24.04 -12.65 -10.27
N ASP A 37 25.35 -12.40 -10.36
CA ASP A 37 26.41 -13.36 -10.03
C ASP A 37 26.92 -13.30 -8.58
N GLU A 38 26.75 -12.16 -7.88
CA GLU A 38 27.11 -12.01 -6.46
C GLU A 38 25.87 -11.90 -5.56
N TYR A 39 24.90 -11.06 -5.91
CA TYR A 39 23.83 -10.70 -4.97
C TYR A 39 22.67 -11.69 -4.98
N LEU A 40 22.24 -12.13 -6.16
CA LEU A 40 21.12 -13.07 -6.34
C LEU A 40 21.59 -14.53 -6.31
N ALA A 41 22.83 -14.81 -6.72
CA ALA A 41 23.47 -16.13 -6.64
C ALA A 41 23.82 -16.59 -5.21
N ASP A 42 23.71 -15.68 -4.22
CA ASP A 42 23.74 -16.00 -2.78
C ASP A 42 22.79 -17.17 -2.46
N GLU A 43 23.29 -18.19 -1.76
CA GLU A 43 22.58 -19.47 -1.61
C GLU A 43 21.21 -19.31 -0.92
N GLU A 44 21.14 -18.46 0.12
CA GLU A 44 19.88 -18.17 0.82
C GLU A 44 18.89 -17.45 -0.09
N ILE A 45 19.37 -16.44 -0.86
CA ILE A 45 18.53 -15.70 -1.81
C ILE A 45 18.04 -16.62 -2.94
N THR A 46 18.92 -17.44 -3.52
CA THR A 46 18.60 -18.41 -4.57
C THR A 46 17.56 -19.43 -4.09
N GLN A 47 17.70 -19.95 -2.86
CA GLN A 47 16.74 -20.89 -2.27
C GLN A 47 15.37 -20.24 -2.04
N LEU A 48 15.36 -19.00 -1.52
CA LEU A 48 14.14 -18.22 -1.29
C LEU A 48 13.43 -17.85 -2.60
N LEU A 49 14.17 -17.41 -3.63
CA LEU A 49 13.65 -17.13 -4.96
C LEU A 49 13.01 -18.37 -5.57
N THR A 50 13.68 -19.52 -5.52
CA THR A 50 13.19 -20.79 -6.09
C THR A 50 11.95 -21.31 -5.36
N SER A 51 11.94 -21.23 -4.03
CA SER A 51 10.83 -21.70 -3.19
C SER A 51 9.60 -20.81 -3.27
N ASN A 52 9.76 -19.48 -3.16
CA ASN A 52 8.66 -18.54 -2.91
C ASN A 52 8.31 -17.64 -4.11
N SER A 53 9.08 -17.70 -5.20
CA SER A 53 8.84 -16.91 -6.41
C SER A 53 8.98 -17.69 -7.72
N VAL A 54 8.54 -17.06 -8.81
CA VAL A 54 9.01 -17.35 -10.17
C VAL A 54 9.87 -16.16 -10.58
N ALA A 55 11.18 -16.36 -10.58
CA ALA A 55 12.15 -15.32 -10.96
C ALA A 55 12.33 -15.30 -12.48
N LEU A 56 12.22 -14.13 -13.10
CA LEU A 56 12.34 -13.89 -14.54
C LEU A 56 13.51 -12.95 -14.81
N ARG A 57 14.38 -13.31 -15.74
CA ARG A 57 15.48 -12.45 -16.21
C ARG A 57 15.06 -11.79 -17.53
N LEU A 58 14.92 -10.46 -17.52
CA LEU A 58 14.49 -9.66 -18.66
C LEU A 58 15.65 -8.79 -19.16
N THR A 59 15.85 -8.73 -20.46
CA THR A 59 16.88 -7.87 -21.06
C THR A 59 16.34 -6.45 -21.24
N ALA A 60 17.18 -5.45 -20.94
CA ALA A 60 16.93 -4.05 -21.22
C ALA A 60 16.48 -3.84 -22.68
N GLY A 61 15.35 -3.14 -22.87
CA GLY A 61 14.79 -2.88 -24.20
C GLY A 61 14.12 -4.09 -24.89
N SER A 62 14.02 -5.26 -24.24
CA SER A 62 13.23 -6.38 -24.77
C SER A 62 11.73 -6.07 -24.78
N GLN A 63 10.95 -6.88 -25.50
CA GLN A 63 9.50 -6.72 -25.56
C GLN A 63 8.86 -6.94 -24.18
N GLU A 64 9.36 -7.88 -23.41
CA GLU A 64 8.96 -8.21 -22.03
C GLU A 64 9.28 -7.08 -21.07
N ALA A 65 10.48 -6.49 -21.17
CA ALA A 65 10.84 -5.30 -20.40
C ALA A 65 9.94 -4.10 -20.77
N GLY A 66 9.59 -3.94 -22.05
CA GLY A 66 8.61 -2.95 -22.50
C GLY A 66 7.20 -3.17 -21.95
N PHE A 67 6.74 -4.43 -21.87
CA PHE A 67 5.47 -4.77 -21.23
C PHE A 67 5.49 -4.44 -19.73
N LEU A 68 6.57 -4.78 -19.02
CA LEU A 68 6.77 -4.44 -17.61
C LEU A 68 6.79 -2.91 -17.39
N ALA A 69 7.54 -2.17 -18.23
CA ALA A 69 7.65 -0.72 -18.19
C ALA A 69 6.30 0.02 -18.31
N SER A 70 5.30 -0.59 -18.97
CA SER A 70 3.97 0.01 -19.15
C SER A 70 3.17 0.21 -17.85
N PHE A 71 3.56 -0.47 -16.77
CA PHE A 71 2.95 -0.34 -15.45
C PHE A 71 3.96 -0.17 -14.31
N CYS A 72 5.23 -0.56 -14.50
CA CYS A 72 6.31 -0.38 -13.54
C CYS A 72 7.50 0.27 -14.28
N PRO A 73 7.64 1.62 -14.28
CA PRO A 73 8.65 2.33 -15.06
C PRO A 73 10.07 1.83 -14.78
N ILE A 74 10.85 1.60 -15.83
CA ILE A 74 12.24 1.12 -15.74
C ILE A 74 13.15 2.28 -16.11
N ASN A 75 13.48 3.12 -15.13
CA ASN A 75 14.25 4.36 -15.34
C ASN A 75 15.76 4.16 -15.11
N LYS A 76 16.15 2.99 -14.60
CA LYS A 76 17.50 2.62 -14.17
C LYS A 76 17.72 1.14 -14.45
N ILE A 77 18.97 0.74 -14.69
CA ILE A 77 19.35 -0.65 -14.93
C ILE A 77 20.63 -0.92 -14.12
N PRO A 78 20.74 -2.06 -13.39
CA PRO A 78 19.67 -3.03 -13.13
C PRO A 78 18.44 -2.47 -12.39
N THR A 79 17.32 -3.17 -12.50
CA THR A 79 16.10 -2.96 -11.69
C THR A 79 15.48 -4.31 -11.35
N LEU A 80 15.09 -4.51 -10.09
CA LEU A 80 14.37 -5.71 -9.63
C LEU A 80 12.98 -5.33 -9.13
N VAL A 81 11.96 -6.04 -9.62
CA VAL A 81 10.54 -5.79 -9.34
C VAL A 81 9.91 -7.07 -8.80
N ALA A 82 9.25 -7.01 -7.64
CA ALA A 82 8.51 -8.14 -7.08
C ALA A 82 7.01 -7.87 -7.05
N ILE A 83 6.19 -8.80 -7.56
CA ILE A 83 4.75 -8.65 -7.71
C ILE A 83 4.05 -9.90 -7.18
N LYS A 84 3.16 -9.73 -6.20
CA LYS A 84 2.38 -10.82 -5.61
C LYS A 84 0.89 -10.51 -5.74
N ASN A 85 0.10 -11.48 -6.21
CA ASN A 85 -1.35 -11.34 -6.42
C ASN A 85 -1.78 -10.13 -7.29
N GLY A 86 -0.89 -9.63 -8.15
CA GLY A 86 -1.10 -8.42 -8.97
C GLY A 86 -0.84 -7.10 -8.24
N VAL A 87 -0.21 -7.12 -7.06
CA VAL A 87 0.21 -5.96 -6.29
C VAL A 87 1.75 -5.91 -6.26
N LEU A 88 2.32 -4.75 -6.61
CA LEU A 88 3.75 -4.47 -6.47
C LEU A 88 4.13 -4.56 -4.99
N GLN A 89 5.00 -5.52 -4.65
CA GLN A 89 5.54 -5.71 -3.30
C GLN A 89 6.83 -4.93 -3.13
N GLU A 90 7.69 -4.90 -4.16
CA GLU A 90 9.00 -4.28 -4.05
C GLU A 90 9.53 -3.77 -5.40
N TYR A 91 10.30 -2.68 -5.34
CA TYR A 91 10.98 -2.06 -6.46
C TYR A 91 12.37 -1.58 -6.02
N ILE A 92 13.41 -2.24 -6.53
CA ILE A 92 14.82 -2.00 -6.22
C ILE A 92 15.51 -1.55 -7.51
N VAL A 93 16.34 -0.50 -7.44
CA VAL A 93 17.00 0.12 -8.61
C VAL A 93 18.52 0.15 -8.44
N SER A 94 19.24 0.38 -9.53
CA SER A 94 20.68 0.57 -9.51
C SER A 94 21.15 1.65 -8.53
N GLY A 95 22.26 1.36 -7.85
CA GLY A 95 22.82 2.09 -6.72
C GLY A 95 22.39 1.58 -5.34
N THR A 96 21.51 0.58 -5.23
CA THR A 96 21.20 -0.07 -3.96
C THR A 96 22.38 -0.96 -3.51
N ALA A 97 22.78 -0.83 -2.24
CA ALA A 97 23.86 -1.65 -1.66
C ALA A 97 23.44 -3.13 -1.51
N GLU A 98 24.42 -4.03 -1.59
CA GLU A 98 24.22 -5.49 -1.50
C GLU A 98 23.36 -5.90 -0.29
N ASP A 99 23.75 -5.48 0.91
CA ASP A 99 23.04 -5.81 2.15
C ASP A 99 21.59 -5.33 2.15
N GLU A 100 21.32 -4.15 1.57
CA GLU A 100 19.97 -3.60 1.49
C GLU A 100 19.12 -4.42 0.51
N LEU A 101 19.65 -4.75 -0.66
CA LEU A 101 18.98 -5.58 -1.66
C LEU A 101 18.70 -6.98 -1.10
N LYS A 102 19.70 -7.64 -0.50
CA LYS A 102 19.55 -8.96 0.13
C LYS A 102 18.53 -8.91 1.27
N LYS A 103 18.57 -7.89 2.13
CA LYS A 103 17.58 -7.69 3.21
C LYS A 103 16.16 -7.53 2.66
N ARG A 104 15.94 -6.65 1.68
CA ARG A 104 14.63 -6.39 1.08
C ARG A 104 14.06 -7.65 0.43
N LEU A 105 14.87 -8.38 -0.34
CA LEU A 105 14.51 -9.70 -0.88
C LEU A 105 14.14 -10.71 0.20
N LYS A 106 14.95 -10.85 1.26
CA LYS A 106 14.65 -11.76 2.39
C LYS A 106 13.32 -11.40 3.06
N THR A 107 13.00 -10.12 3.24
CA THR A 107 11.71 -9.68 3.80
C THR A 107 10.52 -10.04 2.91
N ILE A 108 10.57 -9.80 1.59
CA ILE A 108 9.44 -10.11 0.71
C ILE A 108 9.30 -11.60 0.36
N LEU A 109 10.38 -12.38 0.42
CA LEU A 109 10.36 -13.81 0.11
C LEU A 109 10.01 -14.67 1.35
N ASN A 110 10.09 -14.15 2.58
CA ASN A 110 9.73 -14.86 3.80
C ASN A 110 8.37 -14.39 4.37
N PRO A 111 7.24 -15.00 3.98
CA PRO A 111 5.91 -14.59 4.47
C PRO A 111 5.72 -14.80 5.98
N THR A 112 6.56 -15.60 6.65
CA THR A 112 6.45 -15.93 8.07
C THR A 112 6.87 -14.77 8.99
N GLN A 113 7.80 -13.92 8.57
CA GLN A 113 8.48 -12.98 9.48
C GLN A 113 7.59 -11.81 9.94
N VAL A 114 6.55 -11.47 9.16
CA VAL A 114 5.59 -10.40 9.50
C VAL A 114 4.60 -10.75 10.62
N LEU A 115 4.53 -12.02 11.06
CA LEU A 115 3.65 -12.44 12.16
C LEU A 115 4.36 -12.50 13.54
N GLN A 116 5.69 -12.44 13.59
CA GLN A 116 6.44 -12.61 14.85
C GLN A 116 6.89 -11.30 15.51
N ALA A 117 6.87 -10.16 14.80
CA ALA A 117 7.30 -8.87 15.34
C ALA A 117 6.32 -8.24 16.36
N SER A 118 5.11 -8.79 16.51
CA SER A 118 4.02 -8.22 17.33
C SER A 118 3.69 -8.99 18.61
N GLN A 119 4.52 -9.96 19.03
CA GLN A 119 4.32 -10.71 20.30
C GLN A 119 5.48 -10.63 21.31
N ALA A 120 6.58 -9.94 21.01
CA ALA A 120 7.71 -9.76 21.95
C ALA A 120 7.58 -8.48 22.81
N SER A 121 6.41 -8.24 23.44
CA SER A 121 6.17 -7.07 24.29
C SER A 121 5.07 -7.28 25.35
N GLN A 122 5.13 -8.40 26.08
CA GLN A 122 4.53 -8.58 27.40
C GLN A 122 4.91 -9.95 27.97
N SER A 123 5.79 -9.98 28.97
CA SER A 123 5.80 -10.90 30.14
C SER A 123 7.20 -11.01 30.73
N GLU A 124 7.63 -10.02 31.51
CA GLU A 124 8.46 -10.31 32.69
C GLU A 124 8.13 -9.30 33.79
N ALA A 125 7.96 -9.80 35.01
CA ALA A 125 7.28 -9.09 36.08
C ALA A 125 8.04 -9.22 37.41
N LEU A 126 8.01 -8.14 38.19
CA LEU A 126 8.48 -8.03 39.57
C LEU A 126 9.97 -8.33 39.84
N SER A 127 10.74 -7.25 40.06
CA SER A 127 11.53 -7.10 41.30
C SER A 127 11.90 -5.63 41.55
N GLN A 128 11.68 -5.20 42.79
CA GLN A 128 12.11 -3.93 43.42
C GLN A 128 12.64 -4.30 44.82
N PRO A 129 13.35 -3.43 45.56
CA PRO A 129 13.92 -2.11 45.22
C PRO A 129 15.47 -2.11 45.37
N THR A 130 16.21 -1.00 45.18
CA THR A 130 16.52 -0.01 46.24
C THR A 130 17.48 1.06 45.69
N HIS A 131 17.22 2.36 45.96
CA HIS A 131 18.07 3.58 45.89
C HIS A 131 19.07 3.77 44.71
N GLN A 132 19.22 4.94 44.08
CA GLN A 132 19.50 6.26 44.70
C GLN A 132 18.99 7.46 43.84
N VAL A 133 18.88 8.62 44.48
CA VAL A 133 18.57 9.98 43.99
C VAL A 133 19.90 10.78 44.02
N PRO A 134 20.25 11.78 43.17
CA PRO A 134 19.44 12.84 42.51
C PRO A 134 19.72 12.96 40.98
N THR A 135 19.38 14.00 40.18
CA THR A 135 18.79 15.35 40.38
C THR A 135 18.02 15.78 39.10
N PRO A 136 16.94 16.58 39.16
CA PRO A 136 16.40 17.27 37.99
C PRO A 136 16.99 18.69 37.83
N SER A 137 17.65 18.96 36.70
CA SER A 137 17.94 20.32 36.23
C SER A 137 17.01 20.69 35.07
N PRO A 138 16.08 21.64 35.25
CA PRO A 138 15.38 22.27 34.14
C PRO A 138 16.20 23.47 33.63
N SER A 139 16.56 23.46 32.34
CA SER A 139 17.02 24.66 31.64
C SER A 139 15.91 25.17 30.73
N SER A 140 15.30 26.28 31.13
CA SER A 140 14.33 27.03 30.34
C SER A 140 14.93 28.40 30.01
N ASP A 141 15.38 28.57 28.77
CA ASP A 141 15.71 29.85 28.15
C ASP A 141 15.23 29.71 26.69
N ASN A 142 14.10 30.25 26.22
CA ASN A 142 13.47 31.58 26.36
C ASN A 142 14.14 32.66 25.48
N VAL A 143 13.36 33.13 24.49
CA VAL A 143 13.56 34.37 23.68
C VAL A 143 14.84 34.46 22.83
N ASN A 144 14.69 34.39 21.50
CA ASN A 144 14.63 35.64 20.71
C ASN A 144 14.00 35.45 19.31
N THR A 145 13.29 36.46 18.84
CA THR A 145 12.82 36.63 17.45
C THR A 145 12.97 38.10 17.09
N PRO A 146 13.79 38.42 16.09
CA PRO A 146 13.29 39.07 14.88
C PRO A 146 13.72 38.26 13.64
N ALA A 147 12.85 37.99 12.66
CA ALA A 147 12.20 38.93 11.73
C ALA A 147 13.22 39.55 10.73
N PRO A 148 12.92 39.54 9.41
CA PRO A 148 13.92 39.76 8.36
C PRO A 148 14.05 41.23 7.95
N GLU A 149 15.20 41.61 7.39
CA GLU A 149 15.35 42.83 6.58
C GLU A 149 16.29 42.55 5.38
N PRO A 150 16.02 43.12 4.18
CA PRO A 150 16.76 42.82 2.95
C PRO A 150 17.88 43.84 2.64
N GLU A 151 18.86 43.46 1.82
CA GLU A 151 19.81 44.43 1.23
C GLU A 151 19.24 45.13 -0.04
N PRO A 152 19.64 46.39 -0.33
CA PRO A 152 19.05 47.24 -1.36
C PRO A 152 19.97 47.51 -2.58
N SER A 153 19.61 48.53 -3.38
CA SER A 153 20.34 49.15 -4.51
C SER A 153 20.42 48.34 -5.81
N GLU A 154 20.22 48.90 -7.02
CA GLU A 154 20.04 50.29 -7.51
C GLU A 154 19.11 50.25 -8.77
N GLU A 155 18.14 51.15 -8.95
CA GLU A 155 18.18 52.40 -9.78
C GLU A 155 18.43 52.18 -11.31
N GLU A 156 17.70 52.77 -12.29
CA GLU A 156 16.50 53.66 -12.25
C GLU A 156 15.87 53.92 -13.68
N THR A 157 14.63 54.45 -13.73
CA THR A 157 14.00 55.28 -14.82
C THR A 157 13.30 54.64 -16.08
N PRO A 158 12.38 55.32 -16.84
CA PRO A 158 10.93 55.12 -16.63
C PRO A 158 9.97 55.39 -17.84
N ALA A 159 9.43 54.38 -18.54
CA ALA A 159 8.34 54.56 -19.53
C ALA A 159 7.68 53.22 -19.91
N GLU A 160 6.40 53.08 -20.25
CA GLU A 160 5.21 53.94 -20.07
C GLU A 160 3.98 52.99 -20.10
N ILE A 161 3.09 53.08 -19.11
CA ILE A 161 1.86 52.27 -19.10
C ILE A 161 0.83 52.98 -19.99
N ALA A 162 0.48 52.35 -21.12
CA ALA A 162 -0.90 52.20 -21.64
C ALA A 162 -0.97 52.14 -23.19
N ARG A 163 -0.99 50.92 -23.77
CA ARG A 163 -1.71 50.75 -25.05
C ARG A 163 -2.34 49.37 -25.30
N ARG A 164 -3.51 49.22 -24.66
CA ARG A 164 -4.78 48.96 -25.36
C ARG A 164 -4.96 47.60 -26.05
N GLU A 165 -5.52 46.69 -25.27
CA GLU A 165 -6.37 45.57 -25.66
C GLU A 165 -7.27 45.84 -26.89
N SER A 166 -6.90 45.26 -28.04
CA SER A 166 -7.66 44.99 -29.28
C SER A 166 -6.64 44.40 -30.28
N VAL A 167 -6.88 43.33 -31.03
CA VAL A 167 -7.97 43.12 -32.00
C VAL A 167 -8.31 41.62 -32.10
N ARG A 168 -9.61 41.30 -32.19
CA ARG A 168 -10.12 39.96 -32.55
C ARG A 168 -10.24 39.80 -34.08
N GLN A 169 -10.17 38.54 -34.54
CA GLN A 169 -10.59 38.01 -35.86
C GLN A 169 -9.71 38.30 -37.08
N GLY A 170 -9.32 37.22 -37.78
CA GLY A 170 -8.56 37.24 -39.04
C GLY A 170 -8.49 35.86 -39.69
N LYS A 171 -9.61 35.39 -40.24
CA LYS A 171 -9.80 34.02 -40.78
C LYS A 171 -9.23 33.88 -42.20
N ARG A 172 -8.29 32.94 -42.45
CA ARG A 172 -8.16 32.29 -43.77
C ARG A 172 -7.39 30.95 -43.76
N ARG A 173 -7.87 30.00 -44.58
CA ARG A 173 -7.31 28.66 -44.83
C ARG A 173 -6.16 28.70 -45.84
N ALA A 174 -5.20 27.78 -45.72
CA ALA A 174 -4.49 27.18 -46.85
C ALA A 174 -4.12 25.71 -46.56
N ALA A 175 -4.28 24.85 -47.57
CA ALA A 175 -3.77 23.47 -47.76
C ALA A 175 -3.61 22.48 -46.58
N SER A 176 -4.28 21.32 -46.73
CA SER A 176 -3.96 20.06 -46.02
C SER A 176 -2.69 19.41 -46.60
N PRO A 177 -1.99 18.60 -45.80
CA PRO A 177 -1.68 17.24 -46.24
C PRO A 177 -2.38 16.19 -45.35
N GLU A 178 -2.34 14.94 -45.79
CA GLU A 178 -3.14 13.79 -45.32
C GLU A 178 -3.12 13.49 -43.81
N PRO A 179 -4.24 13.00 -43.24
CA PRO A 179 -4.22 12.29 -41.97
C PRO A 179 -3.69 10.87 -42.18
N VAL A 180 -2.38 10.69 -42.13
CA VAL A 180 -1.77 9.36 -42.03
C VAL A 180 -2.31 8.67 -40.78
N SER A 181 -3.07 7.59 -40.99
CA SER A 181 -3.64 6.75 -39.94
C SER A 181 -2.53 6.16 -39.06
N ARG A 182 -2.25 6.80 -37.93
CA ARG A 182 -1.39 6.23 -36.89
C ARG A 182 -2.05 4.94 -36.38
N PRO A 183 -1.30 3.83 -36.22
CA PRO A 183 -1.83 2.65 -35.55
C PRO A 183 -2.35 3.04 -34.17
N ARG A 184 -3.61 2.70 -33.89
CA ARG A 184 -4.30 3.00 -32.64
C ARG A 184 -3.58 2.30 -31.49
N ASP A 185 -2.93 3.05 -30.60
CA ASP A 185 -2.06 2.51 -29.55
C ASP A 185 -2.73 1.39 -28.72
N PRO A 186 -2.28 0.12 -28.82
CA PRO A 186 -2.86 -0.96 -28.01
C PRO A 186 -2.54 -0.76 -26.52
N ALA A 187 -1.44 -0.06 -26.19
CA ALA A 187 -1.00 0.23 -24.83
C ALA A 187 -2.07 0.94 -23.99
N GLY A 188 -2.77 1.93 -24.57
CA GLY A 188 -3.82 2.68 -23.89
C GLY A 188 -5.08 1.86 -23.58
N ASN A 189 -5.29 0.74 -24.28
CA ASN A 189 -6.40 -0.17 -24.00
C ASN A 189 -6.04 -1.15 -22.87
N THR A 190 -4.84 -1.74 -22.92
CA THR A 190 -4.36 -2.67 -21.89
C THR A 190 -4.21 -2.00 -20.53
N GLN A 191 -3.70 -0.76 -20.49
CA GLN A 191 -3.61 0.03 -19.25
C GLN A 191 -4.99 0.33 -18.63
N LYS A 192 -6.02 0.57 -19.46
CA LYS A 192 -7.40 0.72 -19.01
C LYS A 192 -7.98 -0.58 -18.47
N ILE A 193 -7.71 -1.72 -19.12
CA ILE A 193 -8.16 -3.04 -18.66
C ILE A 193 -7.55 -3.39 -17.29
N TRP A 194 -6.25 -3.15 -17.09
CA TRP A 194 -5.60 -3.38 -15.78
C TRP A 194 -6.14 -2.46 -14.69
N ARG A 195 -6.29 -1.16 -14.96
CA ARG A 195 -6.90 -0.20 -14.02
C ARG A 195 -8.34 -0.58 -13.67
N GLN A 196 -9.13 -0.96 -14.67
CA GLN A 196 -10.51 -1.42 -14.49
C GLN A 196 -10.56 -2.73 -13.67
N GLN A 197 -9.62 -3.65 -13.87
CA GLN A 197 -9.55 -4.89 -13.11
C GLN A 197 -9.12 -4.67 -11.65
N GLN A 198 -8.19 -3.73 -11.39
CA GLN A 198 -7.83 -3.28 -10.04
C GLN A 198 -9.04 -2.67 -9.30
N PHE A 199 -9.70 -1.67 -9.90
CA PHE A 199 -10.93 -1.09 -9.32
C PHE A 199 -12.05 -2.13 -9.14
N SER A 200 -12.20 -3.09 -10.06
CA SER A 200 -13.20 -4.16 -9.95
C SER A 200 -12.90 -5.15 -8.82
N ARG A 201 -11.62 -5.39 -8.49
CA ARG A 201 -11.21 -6.19 -7.32
C ARG A 201 -11.47 -5.44 -6.01
N GLU A 202 -10.97 -4.20 -5.88
CA GLU A 202 -11.18 -3.40 -4.66
C GLU A 202 -12.69 -3.20 -4.39
N ARG A 203 -13.47 -2.97 -5.44
CA ARG A 203 -14.92 -2.85 -5.35
C ARG A 203 -15.58 -4.15 -4.87
N ARG A 204 -15.17 -5.32 -5.37
CA ARG A 204 -15.70 -6.62 -4.92
C ARG A 204 -15.35 -6.88 -3.46
N GLU A 205 -14.11 -6.62 -3.04
CA GLU A 205 -13.67 -6.77 -1.64
C GLU A 205 -14.45 -5.84 -0.70
N ARG A 206 -14.73 -4.60 -1.14
CA ARG A 206 -15.58 -3.64 -0.43
C ARG A 206 -17.02 -4.15 -0.30
N GLU A 207 -17.62 -4.61 -1.39
CA GLU A 207 -18.99 -5.17 -1.42
C GLU A 207 -19.12 -6.44 -0.55
N GLU A 208 -18.11 -7.33 -0.55
CA GLU A 208 -18.08 -8.51 0.33
C GLU A 208 -17.90 -8.14 1.80
N ARG A 209 -16.98 -7.21 2.13
CA ARG A 209 -16.80 -6.71 3.49
C ARG A 209 -18.05 -6.04 4.02
N GLU A 210 -18.76 -5.26 3.19
CA GLU A 210 -20.01 -4.61 3.55
C GLU A 210 -21.14 -5.63 3.78
N ARG A 211 -21.26 -6.66 2.93
CA ARG A 211 -22.19 -7.79 3.16
C ARG A 211 -21.92 -8.50 4.48
N VAL A 212 -20.66 -8.81 4.80
CA VAL A 212 -20.29 -9.48 6.06
C VAL A 212 -20.60 -8.58 7.27
N LEU A 213 -20.29 -7.29 7.19
CA LEU A 213 -20.61 -6.33 8.26
C LEU A 213 -22.13 -6.15 8.45
N ALA A 214 -22.92 -6.18 7.38
CA ALA A 214 -24.38 -6.13 7.44
C ALA A 214 -24.96 -7.38 8.13
N LEU A 215 -24.46 -8.57 7.78
CA LEU A 215 -24.88 -9.83 8.42
C LEU A 215 -24.55 -9.84 9.92
N ILE A 216 -23.34 -9.40 10.31
CA ILE A 216 -22.93 -9.26 11.72
C ILE A 216 -23.83 -8.25 12.46
N ARG A 217 -24.21 -7.15 11.80
CA ARG A 217 -25.13 -6.15 12.40
C ARG A 217 -26.50 -6.75 12.66
N GLN A 218 -27.06 -7.47 11.68
CA GLN A 218 -28.36 -8.11 11.80
C GLN A 218 -28.40 -9.17 12.91
N ASP A 219 -27.40 -10.06 12.99
CA ASP A 219 -27.26 -11.04 14.07
C ASP A 219 -27.10 -10.38 15.45
N LYS A 220 -26.37 -9.26 15.52
CA LYS A 220 -26.20 -8.50 16.77
C LYS A 220 -27.49 -7.82 17.21
N GLU A 221 -28.28 -7.28 16.28
CA GLU A 221 -29.60 -6.69 16.53
C GLU A 221 -30.62 -7.77 16.95
N GLU A 222 -30.67 -8.92 16.27
CA GLU A 222 -31.57 -10.03 16.62
C GLU A 222 -31.25 -10.60 18.01
N ARG A 223 -29.96 -10.75 18.35
CA ARG A 223 -29.52 -11.16 19.70
C ARG A 223 -29.91 -10.14 20.77
N ARG A 224 -29.80 -8.83 20.47
CA ARG A 224 -30.23 -7.77 21.39
C ARG A 224 -31.75 -7.79 21.58
N ALA A 225 -32.52 -7.89 20.51
CA ALA A 225 -33.98 -7.92 20.56
C ALA A 225 -34.49 -9.13 21.37
N ARG A 226 -33.90 -10.33 21.19
CA ARG A 226 -34.20 -11.50 22.02
C ARG A 226 -33.89 -11.27 23.51
N ALA A 227 -32.76 -10.65 23.82
CA ALA A 227 -32.38 -10.35 25.20
C ALA A 227 -33.32 -9.30 25.85
N GLU A 228 -33.76 -8.28 25.11
CA GLU A 228 -34.72 -7.29 25.58
C GLU A 228 -36.11 -7.91 25.80
N GLN A 229 -36.59 -8.77 24.90
CA GLN A 229 -37.83 -9.51 25.07
C GLN A 229 -37.80 -10.40 26.33
N GLN A 230 -36.73 -11.18 26.52
CA GLN A 230 -36.56 -12.02 27.72
C GLN A 230 -36.54 -11.18 29.01
N ARG A 231 -35.89 -10.01 28.98
CA ARG A 231 -35.80 -9.12 30.13
C ARG A 231 -37.15 -8.47 30.45
N LEU A 232 -37.93 -8.06 29.45
CA LEU A 232 -39.29 -7.52 29.62
C LEU A 232 -40.29 -8.58 30.11
N SER A 233 -40.18 -9.83 29.65
CA SER A 233 -41.02 -10.92 30.18
C SER A 233 -40.66 -11.25 31.63
N HIS A 234 -39.38 -11.23 31.98
CA HIS A 234 -38.93 -11.50 33.35
C HIS A 234 -39.39 -10.40 34.31
N THR A 235 -39.23 -9.13 33.95
CA THR A 235 -39.69 -7.99 34.78
C THR A 235 -41.20 -8.03 35.03
N GLN A 236 -42.02 -8.29 34.01
CA GLN A 236 -43.48 -8.37 34.19
C GLN A 236 -43.92 -9.54 35.07
N GLN A 237 -43.23 -10.68 35.02
CA GLN A 237 -43.48 -11.79 35.95
C GLN A 237 -43.10 -11.42 37.40
N SER A 238 -42.00 -10.69 37.60
CA SER A 238 -41.60 -10.20 38.93
C SER A 238 -42.61 -9.21 39.52
N ASP A 239 -43.02 -8.18 38.77
CA ASP A 239 -44.04 -7.20 39.22
C ASP A 239 -45.37 -7.87 39.58
N SER A 240 -45.77 -8.89 38.81
CA SER A 240 -47.02 -9.64 39.07
C SER A 240 -46.95 -10.40 40.41
N GLN A 241 -45.82 -11.04 40.70
CA GLN A 241 -45.63 -11.79 41.94
C GLN A 241 -45.56 -10.88 43.18
N ASP A 242 -44.94 -9.71 43.08
CA ASP A 242 -44.87 -8.73 44.19
C ASP A 242 -46.28 -8.15 44.49
N THR A 243 -47.05 -7.86 43.43
CA THR A 243 -48.43 -7.35 43.54
C THR A 243 -49.38 -8.36 44.19
N GLU A 244 -49.25 -9.66 43.88
CA GLU A 244 -50.03 -10.71 44.55
C GLU A 244 -49.65 -10.89 46.04
N GLN A 245 -48.36 -10.75 46.40
CA GLN A 245 -47.91 -10.85 47.79
C GLN A 245 -48.36 -9.65 48.65
N GLN A 246 -48.35 -8.42 48.12
CA GLN A 246 -48.96 -7.27 48.81
C GLN A 246 -50.47 -7.41 48.97
N SER A 247 -51.16 -8.03 48.00
CA SER A 247 -52.61 -8.25 48.07
C SER A 247 -53.01 -9.26 49.16
N GLN A 248 -52.22 -10.33 49.35
CA GLN A 248 -52.49 -11.33 50.40
C GLN A 248 -52.20 -10.81 51.83
N THR A 249 -51.18 -9.97 52.00
CA THR A 249 -50.85 -9.41 53.32
C THR A 249 -51.91 -8.43 53.83
N HIS A 250 -52.53 -7.64 52.94
CA HIS A 250 -53.61 -6.72 53.30
C HIS A 250 -54.96 -7.38 53.63
N HIS A 251 -55.23 -8.61 53.18
CA HIS A 251 -56.51 -9.28 53.42
C HIS A 251 -56.58 -10.04 54.76
N THR A 252 -55.45 -10.18 55.46
CA THR A 252 -55.33 -10.97 56.71
C THR A 252 -55.46 -10.12 57.99
N ALA A 253 -55.70 -8.80 57.86
CA ALA A 253 -55.60 -7.82 58.94
C ALA A 253 -56.93 -7.14 59.35
N ARG A 254 -58.06 -7.86 59.30
CA ARG A 254 -59.38 -7.34 59.70
C ARG A 254 -60.23 -8.35 60.46
#